data_AF-A0A6A7GG75-F1
#
_entry.id   AF-A0A6A7GG75-F1
#
_cell.length_a   1.000
_cell.length_b   1.000
_cell.length_c   1.000
_cell.angle_alpha   90.00
_cell.angle_beta   90.00
_cell.angle_gamma   90.00
#
_symmetry.space_group_name_H-M   'P 1'
#
loop_
_entity.id
_entity.type
_entity.pdbx_description
1 polymer ?
#
loop_
_entity_poly.entity_id
_entity_poly.type
_entity_poly.pdbx_seq_one_letter_code
_entity_poly.pdbx_strand_id
1 'polypeptide(L)'
;MAEEVASAIDKKTQLLVEAETGTGKTFAYLAPALLSYNKDNDASIIISTGSKALQEQLYLKDLPLLIEATGFTGSVSLLKGRSNYLCRERLNRFMLESQRKEKALQITLVKIKNWSLKTKMGDVSEIDFLAEDAF
;
A
#
# COMPACT_ATOMS: atom_id res chain seq x y z
N MET A 1 -18.25 -14.79 10.21
CA MET A 1 -17.61 -13.48 9.94
C MET A 1 -17.91 -12.99 8.52
N ALA A 2 -17.57 -13.72 7.45
CA ALA A 2 -17.77 -13.21 6.08
C ALA A 2 -19.23 -12.87 5.74
N GLU A 3 -20.18 -13.75 6.12
CA GLU A 3 -21.61 -13.50 5.93
C GLU A 3 -22.10 -12.28 6.71
N GLU A 4 -21.61 -12.08 7.94
CA GLU A 4 -21.92 -10.89 8.75
C GLU A 4 -21.40 -9.61 8.10
N VAL A 5 -20.18 -9.64 7.56
CA VAL A 5 -19.61 -8.51 6.82
C VAL A 5 -20.42 -8.22 5.56
N ALA A 6 -20.79 -9.24 4.78
CA ALA A 6 -21.64 -9.08 3.60
C ALA A 6 -22.98 -8.46 3.98
N SER A 7 -23.65 -8.98 5.02
CA SER A 7 -24.91 -8.42 5.50
C SER A 7 -24.76 -6.98 5.99
N ALA A 8 -23.64 -6.62 6.61
CA ALA A 8 -23.40 -5.27 7.08
C ALA A 8 -23.22 -4.28 5.93
N ILE A 9 -22.50 -4.69 4.86
CA ILE A 9 -22.34 -3.92 3.62
C ILE A 9 -23.69 -3.72 2.95
N ASP A 10 -24.47 -4.79 2.73
CA ASP A 10 -25.78 -4.72 2.06
C ASP A 10 -26.77 -3.83 2.82
N LYS A 11 -26.80 -3.96 4.15
CA LYS A 11 -27.68 -3.16 5.02
C LYS A 11 -27.13 -1.75 5.28
N LYS A 12 -25.90 -1.43 4.86
CA LYS A 12 -25.19 -0.17 5.16
C LYS A 12 -25.12 0.13 6.66
N THR A 13 -24.76 -0.88 7.45
CA THR A 13 -24.68 -0.83 8.92
C THR A 13 -23.25 -1.00 9.41
N GLN A 14 -23.01 -0.62 10.67
CA GLN A 14 -21.73 -0.84 11.34
C GLN A 14 -21.70 -2.24 11.96
N LEU A 15 -20.55 -2.91 11.85
CA LEU A 15 -20.31 -4.23 12.43
C LEU A 15 -19.00 -4.21 13.22
N LEU A 16 -19.06 -4.69 14.47
CA LEU A 16 -17.89 -4.96 15.30
C LEU A 16 -17.71 -6.48 15.40
N VAL A 17 -16.53 -6.97 15.04
CA VAL A 17 -16.18 -8.39 15.13
C VAL A 17 -14.88 -8.54 15.89
N GLU A 18 -14.90 -9.37 16.92
CA GLU A 18 -13.69 -9.89 17.54
C GLU A 18 -13.37 -11.27 16.97
N ALA A 19 -12.09 -11.53 16.72
CA ALA A 19 -11.64 -12.87 16.39
C ALA A 19 -10.15 -13.00 16.77
N GLU A 20 -9.65 -14.24 16.83
CA GLU A 20 -8.23 -14.55 17.13
C GLU A 20 -7.30 -14.59 15.90
N THR A 21 -5.99 -14.43 16.08
CA THR A 21 -5.04 -14.55 14.95
C THR A 21 -5.16 -15.89 14.22
N GLY A 22 -4.98 -15.90 12.91
CA GLY A 22 -5.03 -17.14 12.10
C GLY A 22 -6.43 -17.61 11.68
N THR A 23 -7.51 -16.95 12.12
CA THR A 23 -8.89 -17.34 11.77
C THR A 23 -9.37 -16.86 10.38
N GLY A 24 -8.46 -16.44 9.50
CA GLY A 24 -8.83 -15.96 8.16
C GLY A 24 -9.56 -14.62 8.09
N LYS A 25 -9.39 -13.73 9.09
CA LYS A 25 -10.07 -12.41 9.14
C LYS A 25 -9.96 -11.62 7.84
N THR A 26 -8.74 -11.59 7.29
CA THR A 26 -8.42 -10.87 6.07
C THR A 26 -9.36 -11.25 4.95
N PHE A 27 -9.50 -12.54 4.68
CA PHE A 27 -10.36 -13.06 3.62
C PHE A 27 -11.84 -12.82 3.96
N ALA A 28 -12.19 -12.95 5.24
CA ALA A 28 -13.55 -12.75 5.71
C ALA A 28 -14.07 -11.32 5.52
N TYR A 29 -13.22 -10.28 5.56
CA TYR A 29 -13.65 -8.92 5.21
C TYR A 29 -13.37 -8.54 3.74
N LEU A 30 -12.30 -9.04 3.13
CA LEU A 30 -11.94 -8.68 1.75
C LEU A 30 -12.89 -9.29 0.73
N ALA A 31 -13.21 -10.58 0.83
CA ALA A 31 -14.05 -11.26 -0.15
C ALA A 31 -15.43 -10.60 -0.31
N PRO A 32 -16.23 -10.38 0.76
CA PRO A 32 -17.51 -9.71 0.62
C PRO A 32 -17.37 -8.24 0.20
N ALA A 33 -16.31 -7.53 0.63
CA ALA A 33 -16.05 -6.18 0.16
C ALA A 33 -15.85 -6.12 -1.35
N LEU A 34 -14.97 -6.97 -1.90
CA LEU A 34 -14.71 -7.02 -3.35
C LEU A 34 -15.94 -7.46 -4.14
N LEU A 35 -16.72 -8.42 -3.64
CA LEU A 35 -17.96 -8.87 -4.28
C LEU A 35 -19.07 -7.81 -4.26
N SER A 36 -19.06 -6.91 -3.28
CA SER A 36 -20.01 -5.78 -3.22
C SER A 36 -19.69 -4.66 -4.21
N TYR A 37 -18.51 -4.69 -4.83
CA TYR A 37 -18.09 -3.66 -5.77
C TYR A 37 -18.94 -3.65 -7.03
N ASN A 38 -19.49 -2.49 -7.36
CA ASN A 38 -20.20 -2.25 -8.61
C ASN A 38 -19.65 -0.98 -9.25
N LYS A 39 -19.20 -1.07 -10.50
CA LYS A 39 -18.63 0.05 -11.27
C LYS A 39 -19.62 1.18 -11.53
N ASP A 40 -20.92 0.86 -11.56
CA ASP A 40 -21.98 1.82 -11.86
C ASP A 40 -22.41 2.62 -10.62
N ASN A 41 -22.01 2.15 -9.43
CA ASN A 41 -22.23 2.83 -8.18
C ASN A 41 -20.91 3.51 -7.79
N ASP A 42 -20.95 4.77 -7.35
CA ASP A 42 -19.78 5.56 -6.96
C ASP A 42 -19.15 5.08 -5.62
N ALA A 43 -19.05 3.75 -5.47
CA ALA A 43 -18.68 3.04 -4.27
C ALA A 43 -17.17 2.78 -4.26
N SER A 44 -16.49 3.31 -3.25
CA SER A 44 -15.08 3.05 -2.97
C SER A 44 -14.95 2.14 -1.75
N ILE A 45 -14.03 1.17 -1.84
CA ILE A 45 -13.68 0.29 -0.72
C ILE A 45 -12.40 0.80 -0.09
N ILE A 46 -12.44 1.09 1.22
CA ILE A 46 -11.28 1.52 1.99
C ILE A 46 -11.01 0.48 3.07
N ILE A 47 -9.79 -0.06 3.08
CA ILE A 47 -9.32 -1.00 4.09
C ILE A 47 -8.19 -0.33 4.86
N SER A 48 -8.34 -0.26 6.18
CA SER A 48 -7.33 0.26 7.10
C SER A 48 -6.79 -0.87 7.96
N THR A 49 -5.49 -0.80 8.28
CA THR A 49 -4.80 -1.80 9.11
C THR A 49 -3.77 -1.13 10.02
N GLY A 50 -3.32 -1.84 11.06
CA GLY A 50 -2.55 -1.27 12.16
C GLY A 50 -1.10 -0.91 11.83
N SER A 51 -0.50 -1.45 10.76
CA SER A 51 0.89 -1.16 10.41
C SER A 51 1.16 -1.20 8.90
N LYS A 52 2.25 -0.57 8.45
CA LYS A 52 2.70 -0.59 7.05
C LYS A 52 2.99 -2.01 6.57
N ALA A 53 3.64 -2.83 7.40
CA ALA A 53 3.95 -4.22 7.07
C ALA A 53 2.67 -5.06 6.85
N LEU A 54 1.65 -4.88 7.68
CA LEU A 54 0.35 -5.52 7.48
C LEU A 54 -0.32 -5.01 6.19
N GLN A 55 -0.18 -3.72 5.89
CA GLN A 55 -0.73 -3.13 4.67
C GLN A 55 -0.07 -3.70 3.40
N GLU A 56 1.25 -3.87 3.43
CA GLU A 56 2.02 -4.47 2.33
C GLU A 56 1.71 -5.94 2.17
N GLN A 57 1.59 -6.71 3.26
CA GLN A 57 1.16 -8.11 3.20
C GLN A 57 -0.22 -8.22 2.54
N LEU A 58 -1.17 -7.36 2.94
CA LEU A 58 -2.49 -7.33 2.33
C LEU A 58 -2.40 -7.02 0.83
N TYR A 59 -1.64 -5.99 0.44
CA TYR A 59 -1.58 -5.51 -0.93
C TYR A 59 -0.82 -6.43 -1.89
N LEU A 60 0.29 -7.01 -1.44
CA LEU A 60 1.19 -7.81 -2.28
C LEU A 60 0.84 -9.30 -2.31
N LYS A 61 0.13 -9.81 -1.30
CA LYS A 61 -0.15 -11.23 -1.16
C LYS A 61 -1.64 -11.55 -1.13
N ASP A 62 -2.38 -11.00 -0.17
CA ASP A 62 -3.76 -11.43 0.09
C ASP A 62 -4.74 -10.88 -0.98
N LEU A 63 -4.59 -9.61 -1.38
CA LEU A 63 -5.42 -8.97 -2.41
C LEU A 63 -5.30 -9.63 -3.79
N PRO A 64 -4.09 -9.90 -4.35
CA PRO A 64 -3.97 -10.53 -5.66
C PRO A 64 -4.72 -11.87 -5.76
N LEU A 65 -4.61 -12.71 -4.71
CA LEU A 65 -5.32 -13.99 -4.64
C LEU A 65 -6.84 -13.81 -4.69
N LEU A 66 -7.37 -12.82 -3.98
CA LEU A 66 -8.81 -12.57 -3.96
C LEU A 66 -9.30 -11.88 -5.22
N ILE A 67 -8.54 -10.97 -5.81
CA ILE A 67 -8.88 -10.34 -7.09
C ILE A 67 -9.05 -11.40 -8.17
N GLU A 68 -8.13 -12.38 -8.23
CA GLU A 68 -8.22 -13.51 -9.15
C GLU A 68 -9.45 -14.37 -8.84
N ALA A 69 -9.68 -14.73 -7.57
CA ALA A 69 -10.78 -15.60 -7.17
C ALA A 69 -12.17 -14.96 -7.34
N THR A 70 -12.31 -13.65 -7.16
CA THR A 70 -13.61 -12.94 -7.26
C THR A 70 -13.84 -12.30 -8.62
N GLY A 71 -12.86 -12.31 -9.52
CA GLY A 71 -12.92 -11.58 -10.79
C GLY A 71 -13.06 -10.07 -10.62
N PHE A 72 -12.47 -9.52 -9.55
CA PHE A 72 -12.59 -8.09 -9.24
C PHE A 72 -11.96 -7.24 -10.36
N THR A 73 -12.69 -6.22 -10.84
CA THR A 73 -12.27 -5.39 -11.99
C THR A 73 -12.07 -3.92 -11.67
N GLY A 74 -12.11 -3.54 -10.39
CA GLY A 74 -11.81 -2.18 -9.93
C GLY A 74 -10.31 -1.91 -9.86
N SER A 75 -9.94 -0.64 -9.71
CA SER A 75 -8.56 -0.24 -9.45
C SER A 75 -8.21 -0.42 -7.97
N VAL A 76 -6.98 -0.86 -7.69
CA VAL A 76 -6.48 -1.05 -6.32
C VAL A 76 -5.18 -0.28 -6.14
N SER A 77 -5.13 0.56 -5.11
CA SER A 77 -3.97 1.39 -4.80
C SER A 77 -3.60 1.26 -3.33
N LEU A 78 -2.29 1.25 -3.06
CA LEU A 78 -1.74 1.29 -1.71
C LEU A 78 -1.55 2.74 -1.27
N LEU A 79 -2.27 3.15 -0.22
CA LEU A 79 -2.19 4.51 0.31
C LEU A 79 -1.30 4.55 1.56
N LYS A 80 -0.17 5.25 1.46
CA LYS A 80 0.73 5.54 2.59
C LYS A 80 0.79 7.04 2.87
N GLY A 81 1.34 7.42 4.03
CA GLY A 81 1.64 8.83 4.32
C GLY A 81 2.71 9.39 3.37
N ARG A 82 2.65 10.70 3.07
CA ARG A 82 3.55 11.37 2.10
C ARG A 82 5.05 11.15 2.34
N SER A 83 5.46 10.95 3.60
CA SER A 83 6.86 10.68 3.97
C SER A 83 7.39 9.34 3.47
N ASN A 84 6.51 8.43 3.03
CA ASN A 84 6.90 7.14 2.45
C ASN A 84 7.15 7.23 0.94
N TYR A 85 7.03 8.41 0.34
CA TYR A 85 7.25 8.59 -1.09
C TYR A 85 8.42 9.53 -1.34
N LEU A 86 9.19 9.24 -2.38
CA LEU A 86 10.31 10.08 -2.78
C LEU A 86 9.83 11.46 -3.23
N CYS A 87 10.28 12.49 -2.53
CA CYS A 87 10.11 13.87 -2.97
C CYS A 87 11.17 14.22 -4.03
N ARG A 88 10.75 14.24 -5.30
CA ARG A 88 11.63 14.55 -6.46
C ARG A 88 12.29 15.93 -6.36
N GLU A 89 11.56 16.91 -5.83
CA GLU A 89 12.07 18.27 -5.61
C GLU A 89 13.21 18.29 -4.57
N ARG A 90 13.00 17.63 -3.42
CA ARG A 90 14.05 17.48 -2.40
C ARG A 90 15.28 16.77 -2.97
N LEU A 91 15.07 15.67 -3.72
CA LEU A 91 16.17 14.94 -4.35
C LEU A 91 16.98 15.84 -5.30
N ASN A 92 16.33 16.61 -6.17
CA ASN A 92 17.01 17.50 -7.10
C ASN A 92 17.81 18.59 -6.36
N ARG A 93 17.25 19.17 -5.29
CA ARG A 93 17.96 20.14 -4.45
C ARG A 93 19.20 19.53 -3.81
N PHE A 94 19.07 18.35 -3.19
CA PHE A 94 20.20 17.65 -2.59
C PHE A 94 21.28 17.30 -3.61
N MET A 95 20.91 16.93 -4.84
CA MET A 95 21.87 16.67 -5.91
C MET A 95 22.70 17.91 -6.24
N LEU A 96 22.08 19.09 -6.36
CA LEU A 96 22.80 20.34 -6.63
C LEU A 96 23.76 20.74 -5.51
N GLU A 97 23.33 20.56 -4.25
CA GLU A 97 24.13 20.88 -3.07
C GLU A 97 25.23 19.83 -2.76
N SER A 98 25.16 18.65 -3.38
CA SER A 98 26.02 17.50 -3.03
C SER A 98 27.48 17.61 -3.48
N GLN A 99 27.84 18.60 -4.31
CA GLN A 99 29.19 18.73 -4.89
C GLN A 99 30.31 18.85 -3.84
N ARG A 100 30.01 19.33 -2.63
CA ARG A 100 30.97 19.46 -1.51
C ARG A 100 30.82 18.37 -0.44
N LYS A 101 29.93 17.40 -0.63
CA LYS A 101 29.67 16.33 0.34
C LYS A 101 30.56 15.12 0.07
N GLU A 102 30.60 14.21 1.04
CA GLU A 102 31.38 12.96 0.95
C GLU A 102 31.00 12.12 -0.28
N LYS A 103 32.01 11.45 -0.85
CA LYS A 103 31.83 10.58 -2.04
C LYS A 103 30.76 9.50 -1.85
N ALA A 104 30.65 8.93 -0.63
CA ALA A 104 29.66 7.91 -0.31
C ALA A 104 28.22 8.42 -0.47
N LEU A 105 27.95 9.65 -0.02
CA LEU A 105 26.64 10.26 -0.16
C LEU A 105 26.31 10.58 -1.63
N GLN A 106 27.30 11.06 -2.41
CA GLN A 106 27.11 11.31 -3.84
C GLN A 106 26.73 10.03 -4.61
N ILE A 107 27.41 8.92 -4.33
CA ILE A 107 27.10 7.61 -4.92
C ILE A 107 25.66 7.20 -4.58
N THR A 108 25.26 7.38 -3.31
CA THR A 108 23.91 7.06 -2.84
C THR A 108 22.84 7.90 -3.54
N LEU A 109 23.05 9.21 -3.67
CA LEU A 109 22.11 10.10 -4.36
C LEU A 109 21.95 9.75 -5.85
N VAL A 110 23.04 9.35 -6.53
CA VAL A 110 22.97 8.85 -7.92
C VAL A 110 22.17 7.55 -8.00
N LYS A 111 22.34 6.62 -7.06
CA LYS A 111 21.52 5.39 -6.99
C LYS A 111 20.04 5.71 -6.80
N ILE A 112 19.70 6.59 -5.86
CA ILE A 112 18.30 7.03 -5.63
C ILE A 112 17.75 7.71 -6.88
N LYS A 113 18.53 8.56 -7.56
CA LYS A 113 18.12 9.21 -8.81
C LYS A 113 17.81 8.19 -9.90
N ASN A 114 18.66 7.20 -10.09
CA ASN A 114 18.44 6.13 -11.07
C ASN A 114 17.21 5.29 -10.73
N TRP A 115 16.98 4.98 -9.45
CA TRP A 115 15.76 4.31 -8.99
C TRP A 115 14.51 5.16 -9.24
N SER A 116 14.56 6.49 -9.00
CA SER A 116 13.43 7.40 -9.18
C SER A 116 12.89 7.48 -10.61
N LEU A 117 13.70 7.08 -11.59
CA LEU A 117 13.31 7.01 -13.00
C LEU A 117 12.66 5.67 -13.38
N LYS A 118 12.76 4.65 -12.52
CA LYS A 118 12.30 3.27 -12.78
C LYS A 118 11.09 2.89 -11.94
N THR A 119 10.97 3.44 -10.72
CA THR A 119 9.86 3.14 -9.82
C THR A 119 8.51 3.57 -10.43
N LYS A 120 7.47 2.76 -10.20
CA LYS A 120 6.09 3.07 -10.58
C LYS A 120 5.32 3.77 -9.46
N MET A 121 5.62 3.43 -8.20
CA MET A 121 4.88 3.94 -7.04
C MET A 121 5.60 5.11 -6.37
N GLY A 122 6.93 5.22 -6.54
CA GLY A 122 7.75 6.18 -5.84
C GLY A 122 7.87 5.89 -4.34
N ASP A 123 7.53 4.67 -3.92
CA ASP A 123 7.52 4.22 -2.54
C ASP A 123 8.94 3.89 -2.09
N VAL A 124 9.39 4.54 -1.01
CA VAL A 124 10.77 4.38 -0.54
C VAL A 124 11.06 2.98 -0.01
N SER A 125 10.03 2.20 0.33
CA SER A 125 10.19 0.78 0.72
C SER A 125 10.69 -0.11 -0.42
N GLU A 126 10.65 0.37 -1.68
CA GLU A 126 11.24 -0.32 -2.83
C GLU A 126 12.78 -0.23 -2.86
N ILE A 127 13.39 0.59 -2.00
CA ILE A 127 14.83 0.84 -1.99
C ILE A 127 15.51 -0.07 -0.97
N ASP A 128 16.08 -1.18 -1.45
CA ASP A 128 16.75 -2.21 -0.64
C ASP A 128 18.12 -1.79 -0.09
N PHE A 129 18.79 -0.83 -0.73
CA PHE A 129 20.15 -0.40 -0.38
C PHE A 129 20.20 0.77 0.61
N LEU A 130 19.06 1.30 1.05
CA LEU A 130 18.98 2.35 2.07
C LEU A 130 18.72 1.72 3.44
N ALA A 131 19.38 2.24 4.46
CA ALA A 131 19.11 1.85 5.84
C ALA A 131 17.73 2.40 6.28
N GLU A 132 17.02 1.68 7.13
CA GLU A 132 15.67 2.04 7.60
C GLU A 132 15.62 3.38 8.35
N ASP A 133 16.74 3.85 8.89
CA ASP A 133 16.91 5.12 9.60
C ASP A 133 17.28 6.30 8.68
N ALA A 134 17.45 6.07 7.38
CA ALA A 134 17.78 7.10 6.40
C ALA A 134 16.55 7.93 5.95
N PHE A 135 15.35 7.65 6.48
CA PHE A 135 14.06 8.18 6.04
C PHE A 135 13.45 9.23 6.98
#